data_AF-A0A1M5II76-F1
#
_entry.id   AF-A0A1M5II76-F1
#
_cell.length_a   1.000
_cell.length_b   1.000
_cell.length_c   1.000
_cell.angle_alpha   90.00
_cell.angle_beta   90.00
_cell.angle_gamma   90.00
#
_symmetry.space_group_name_H-M   'P 1'
#
loop_
_entity.id
_entity.type
_entity.pdbx_description
1 polymer ?
#
loop_
_entity_poly.entity_id
_entity_poly.type
_entity_poly.pdbx_seq_one_letter_code
_entity_poly.pdbx_strand_id
1 'polypeptide(L)'
;MKKILFPLIIVMFFSCNNTKSDNVAIVEKGITQKQIVVDLKLIAGKNKIEVDKVLGKSDKVESFSARSTPCKNTPCEKAYYQKDKFEIIFVNGKADWITINNLLEYDLTEDNIEILGLQFTTSYFNNPQNLIRWKNIENINEINFFSDGSGRISYAYIKVQTE
;
A
#
# COMPACT_ATOMS: atom_id res chain seq x y z
N MET A 1 -26.44 51.83 38.19
CA MET A 1 -25.11 52.23 37.69
C MET A 1 -24.04 51.55 38.55
N LYS A 2 -23.50 50.42 38.11
CA LYS A 2 -22.45 49.66 38.83
C LYS A 2 -21.11 49.93 38.15
N LYS A 3 -20.14 50.43 38.91
CA LYS A 3 -18.78 50.76 38.45
C LYS A 3 -17.97 49.48 38.27
N ILE A 4 -17.42 49.27 37.08
CA ILE A 4 -16.53 48.15 36.74
C ILE A 4 -15.10 48.61 37.04
N LEU A 5 -14.43 47.91 37.97
CA LEU A 5 -12.99 48.04 38.21
C LEU A 5 -12.25 47.00 37.35
N PHE A 6 -11.37 47.48 36.47
CA PHE A 6 -10.38 46.70 35.73
C PHE A 6 -9.12 46.52 36.58
N PRO A 7 -8.54 45.30 36.68
CA PRO A 7 -7.14 45.15 37.06
C PRO A 7 -6.24 44.99 35.83
N LEU A 8 -5.20 45.83 35.79
CA LEU A 8 -4.01 45.75 34.94
C LEU A 8 -3.35 44.37 35.06
N ILE A 9 -3.03 43.73 33.94
CA ILE A 9 -2.06 42.63 33.88
C ILE A 9 -0.81 43.15 33.16
N ILE A 10 0.30 43.10 33.91
CA ILE A 10 1.64 43.56 33.56
C ILE A 10 2.26 42.59 32.55
N VAL A 11 2.69 43.12 31.41
CA VAL A 11 3.48 42.43 30.39
C VAL A 11 4.95 42.44 30.83
N MET A 12 5.52 41.27 31.13
CA MET A 12 6.97 41.13 31.28
C MET A 12 7.59 40.73 29.94
N PHE A 13 8.41 41.63 29.41
CA PHE A 13 9.34 41.38 28.31
C PHE A 13 10.57 40.65 28.86
N PHE A 14 10.80 39.41 28.43
CA PHE A 14 12.13 38.81 28.45
C PHE A 14 12.72 38.95 27.04
N SER A 15 13.70 39.84 26.94
CA SER A 15 14.61 39.96 25.80
C SER A 15 15.99 39.49 26.26
N CYS A 16 16.57 38.49 25.59
CA CYS A 16 18.02 38.32 25.52
C CYS A 16 18.42 37.68 24.18
N ASN A 17 18.98 38.56 23.34
CA ASN A 17 20.07 38.44 22.38
C ASN A 17 20.31 37.18 21.51
N ASN A 18 20.40 37.52 20.22
CA ASN A 18 21.03 36.80 19.12
C ASN A 18 22.47 36.35 19.41
N THR A 19 22.77 35.11 19.06
CA THR A 19 24.11 34.73 18.56
C THR A 19 23.91 34.09 17.17
N LYS A 20 24.61 34.61 16.16
CA LYS A 20 24.53 34.18 14.77
C LYS A 20 25.19 32.82 14.56
N SER A 21 24.48 31.98 13.79
CA SER A 21 24.94 31.13 12.69
C SER A 21 26.17 30.24 12.89
N ASP A 22 25.93 28.92 12.86
CA ASP A 22 26.56 28.07 11.85
C ASP A 22 25.57 27.02 11.34
N ASN A 23 25.64 26.81 10.02
CA ASN A 23 24.77 25.99 9.22
C ASN A 23 25.01 24.50 9.51
N VAL A 24 23.96 23.79 9.94
CA VAL A 24 23.66 22.46 9.39
C VAL A 24 22.14 22.40 9.26
N ALA A 25 21.67 22.60 8.04
CA ALA A 25 20.37 22.09 7.65
C ALA A 25 20.45 20.56 7.77
N ILE A 26 20.09 20.04 8.94
CA ILE A 26 19.73 18.63 9.05
C ILE A 26 18.44 18.56 8.25
N VAL A 27 18.56 18.09 7.01
CA VAL A 27 17.44 17.55 6.26
C VAL A 27 16.98 16.35 7.08
N GLU A 28 16.13 16.60 8.08
CA GLU A 28 15.26 15.58 8.63
C GLU A 28 14.39 15.16 7.46
N LYS A 29 14.83 14.11 6.76
CA LYS A 29 14.02 13.37 5.82
C LYS A 29 12.88 12.80 6.67
N GLY A 30 11.84 13.61 6.84
CA GLY A 30 10.64 13.24 7.56
C GLY A 30 10.18 11.92 6.99
N ILE A 31 10.30 10.87 7.78
CA ILE A 31 9.75 9.56 7.45
C ILE A 31 8.25 9.76 7.60
N THR A 32 7.59 10.24 6.56
CA THR A 32 6.15 10.11 6.43
C THR A 32 5.90 8.62 6.34
N GLN A 33 5.62 7.97 7.48
CA GLN A 33 5.32 6.56 7.52
C GLN A 33 4.08 6.34 6.65
N LYS A 34 4.29 5.71 5.49
CA LYS A 34 3.20 5.42 4.56
C LYS A 34 2.21 4.51 5.24
N GLN A 35 0.93 4.81 5.07
CA GLN A 35 -0.12 3.93 5.54
C GLN A 35 -0.04 2.63 4.75
N ILE A 36 0.13 1.51 5.47
CA ILE A 36 0.10 0.18 4.86
C ILE A 36 -1.33 -0.10 4.43
N VAL A 37 -1.54 -0.37 3.14
CA VAL A 37 -2.82 -0.77 2.56
C VAL A 37 -3.13 -2.22 2.92
N VAL A 38 -2.13 -3.09 2.78
CA VAL A 38 -2.17 -4.49 3.18
C VAL A 38 -0.76 -4.97 3.40
N ASP A 39 -0.53 -5.81 4.41
CA ASP A 39 0.74 -6.54 4.52
C ASP A 39 0.63 -7.84 3.70
N LEU A 40 1.33 -7.90 2.56
CA LEU A 40 1.29 -9.06 1.66
C LEU A 40 1.78 -10.33 2.36
N LYS A 41 2.63 -10.26 3.38
CA LYS A 41 3.10 -11.44 4.13
C LYS A 41 1.97 -12.17 4.84
N LEU A 42 0.87 -11.47 5.11
CA LEU A 42 -0.30 -12.01 5.79
C LEU A 42 -1.32 -12.65 4.84
N ILE A 43 -1.22 -12.42 3.53
CA ILE A 43 -2.19 -12.94 2.56
C ILE A 43 -1.57 -13.75 1.41
N ALA A 44 -0.37 -13.41 0.95
CA ALA A 44 0.28 -14.09 -0.18
C ALA A 44 0.54 -15.57 0.14
N GLY A 45 0.06 -16.47 -0.72
CA GLY A 45 0.21 -17.91 -0.56
C GLY A 45 -0.59 -18.53 0.60
N LYS A 46 -1.41 -17.74 1.30
CA LYS A 46 -2.27 -18.21 2.39
C LYS A 46 -3.55 -18.82 1.86
N ASN A 47 -4.16 -19.71 2.63
CA ASN A 47 -5.47 -20.24 2.27
C ASN A 47 -6.58 -19.21 2.54
N LYS A 48 -7.77 -19.45 2.00
CA LYS A 48 -8.91 -18.53 2.14
C LYS A 48 -9.25 -18.21 3.60
N ILE A 49 -9.23 -19.20 4.50
CA ILE A 49 -9.57 -19.00 5.92
C ILE A 49 -8.57 -18.04 6.58
N GLU A 50 -7.28 -18.14 6.23
CA GLU A 50 -6.25 -17.23 6.73
C GLU A 50 -6.41 -15.83 6.14
N VAL A 51 -6.68 -15.71 4.84
CA VAL A 51 -6.96 -14.42 4.19
C VAL A 51 -8.20 -13.75 4.80
N ASP A 52 -9.26 -14.51 5.04
CA ASP A 52 -10.51 -14.01 5.64
C ASP A 52 -10.28 -13.44 7.06
N LYS A 53 -9.26 -13.89 7.79
CA LYS A 53 -8.88 -13.31 9.11
C LYS A 53 -8.25 -11.93 8.98
N VAL A 54 -7.60 -11.65 7.85
CA VAL A 54 -6.87 -10.39 7.61
C VAL A 54 -7.79 -9.37 6.93
N LEU A 55 -8.50 -9.79 5.88
CA LEU A 55 -9.32 -8.90 5.05
C LEU A 55 -10.79 -8.86 5.48
N GLY A 56 -11.21 -9.76 6.38
CA GLY A 56 -12.62 -10.06 6.64
C GLY A 56 -13.15 -11.09 5.64
N LYS A 57 -14.40 -11.53 5.83
CA LYS A 57 -15.04 -12.46 4.88
C LYS A 57 -15.19 -11.82 3.51
N SER A 58 -14.97 -12.61 2.46
CA SER A 58 -15.23 -12.21 1.08
C SER A 58 -16.70 -11.81 0.88
N ASP A 59 -16.93 -10.71 0.18
CA ASP A 59 -18.27 -10.24 -0.21
C ASP A 59 -18.91 -11.14 -1.26
N LYS A 60 -18.07 -11.72 -2.13
CA LYS A 60 -18.49 -12.54 -3.26
C LYS A 60 -17.41 -13.57 -3.58
N VAL A 61 -17.85 -14.73 -4.07
CA VAL A 61 -17.00 -15.80 -4.56
C VAL A 61 -17.53 -16.28 -5.92
N GLU A 62 -16.64 -16.45 -6.88
CA GLU A 62 -16.93 -16.88 -8.25
C GLU A 62 -15.95 -17.99 -8.68
N SER A 63 -16.37 -18.76 -9.68
CA SER A 63 -15.51 -19.76 -10.32
C SER A 63 -14.63 -19.10 -11.38
N PHE A 64 -13.32 -19.32 -11.32
CA PHE A 64 -12.36 -18.81 -12.30
C PHE A 64 -11.73 -19.96 -13.09
N SER A 65 -11.86 -19.90 -14.41
CA SER A 65 -11.19 -20.82 -15.32
C SER A 65 -10.59 -20.07 -16.50
N ALA A 66 -9.30 -20.25 -16.73
CA ALA A 66 -8.59 -19.65 -17.84
C ALA A 66 -7.67 -20.68 -18.51
N ARG A 67 -7.67 -20.68 -19.85
CA ARG A 67 -7.09 -21.77 -20.67
C ARG A 67 -5.60 -22.00 -20.47
N SER A 68 -4.84 -20.97 -20.10
CA SER A 68 -3.39 -20.99 -19.91
C SER A 68 -2.97 -21.04 -18.43
N THR A 69 -3.86 -21.54 -17.56
CA THR A 69 -3.67 -21.49 -16.11
C THR A 69 -3.90 -22.87 -15.49
N PRO A 70 -3.38 -23.14 -14.28
CA PRO A 70 -3.71 -24.35 -13.52
C PRO A 70 -5.23 -24.54 -13.31
N CYS A 71 -5.99 -23.44 -13.38
CA CYS A 71 -7.45 -23.40 -13.20
C CYS A 71 -8.26 -23.88 -14.43
N LYS A 72 -7.60 -24.37 -15.50
CA LYS A 72 -8.26 -24.77 -16.75
C LYS A 72 -9.22 -25.95 -16.57
N ASN A 73 -8.74 -27.04 -15.99
CA ASN A 73 -9.51 -28.29 -15.89
C ASN A 73 -10.30 -28.36 -14.57
N THR A 74 -9.76 -27.75 -13.53
CA THR A 74 -10.41 -27.62 -12.23
C THR A 74 -10.45 -26.13 -11.91
N PRO A 75 -11.62 -25.48 -12.03
CA PRO A 75 -11.72 -24.04 -11.79
C PRO A 75 -11.22 -23.67 -10.40
N CYS A 76 -10.48 -22.57 -10.33
CA CYS A 76 -10.04 -21.99 -9.08
C CYS A 76 -11.15 -21.13 -8.49
N GLU A 77 -11.05 -20.86 -7.20
CA GLU A 77 -11.91 -19.90 -6.54
C GLU A 77 -11.39 -18.47 -6.78
N LYS A 78 -12.26 -17.54 -7.20
CA LYS A 78 -11.98 -16.11 -7.19
C LYS A 78 -12.87 -15.44 -6.14
N ALA A 79 -12.26 -14.85 -5.12
CA ALA A 79 -12.97 -14.14 -4.06
C ALA A 79 -12.71 -12.64 -4.13
N TYR A 80 -13.73 -11.87 -3.76
CA TYR A 80 -13.73 -10.42 -3.74
C TYR A 80 -13.92 -9.95 -2.30
N TYR A 81 -13.11 -8.99 -1.87
CA TYR A 81 -13.10 -8.48 -0.51
C TYR A 81 -13.23 -6.96 -0.48
N GLN A 82 -13.89 -6.46 0.56
CA GLN A 82 -13.99 -5.05 0.88
C GLN A 82 -14.46 -4.21 -0.32
N LYS A 83 -15.58 -4.62 -0.93
CA LYS A 83 -16.19 -3.97 -2.10
C LYS A 83 -15.22 -3.89 -3.29
N ASP A 84 -14.70 -5.06 -3.68
CA ASP A 84 -13.76 -5.23 -4.79
C ASP A 84 -12.42 -4.49 -4.63
N LYS A 85 -12.09 -4.02 -3.42
CA LYS A 85 -10.75 -3.48 -3.11
C LYS A 85 -9.67 -4.55 -3.32
N PHE A 86 -9.96 -5.80 -2.97
CA PHE A 86 -9.09 -6.93 -3.24
C PHE A 86 -9.83 -8.00 -4.06
N GLU A 87 -9.20 -8.45 -5.13
CA GLU A 87 -9.64 -9.61 -5.90
C GLU A 87 -8.54 -10.67 -5.81
N ILE A 88 -8.89 -11.87 -5.36
CA ILE A 88 -7.91 -12.93 -5.11
C ILE A 88 -8.36 -14.21 -5.81
N ILE A 89 -7.49 -14.74 -6.67
CA ILE A 89 -7.65 -16.08 -7.23
C ILE A 89 -6.82 -17.06 -6.38
N PHE A 90 -7.49 -18.08 -5.87
CA PHE A 90 -6.91 -19.14 -5.07
C PHE A 90 -6.49 -20.31 -5.96
N VAL A 91 -5.22 -20.33 -6.35
CA VAL A 91 -4.63 -21.44 -7.12
C VAL A 91 -4.21 -22.53 -6.14
N ASN A 92 -4.65 -23.77 -6.37
CA ASN A 92 -4.42 -24.90 -5.44
C ASN A 92 -4.82 -24.58 -3.98
N GLY A 93 -5.88 -23.78 -3.80
CA GLY A 93 -6.40 -23.36 -2.49
C GLY A 93 -5.60 -22.26 -1.78
N LYS A 94 -4.61 -21.65 -2.46
CA LYS A 94 -3.75 -20.58 -1.91
C LYS A 94 -3.89 -19.30 -2.72
N ALA A 95 -3.92 -18.15 -2.04
CA ALA A 95 -3.99 -16.83 -2.67
C ALA A 95 -2.75 -16.60 -3.54
N ASP A 96 -2.95 -16.57 -4.87
CA ASP A 96 -1.84 -16.50 -5.82
C ASP A 96 -1.89 -15.25 -6.68
N TRP A 97 -3.03 -14.99 -7.34
CA TRP A 97 -3.20 -13.80 -8.16
C TRP A 97 -4.03 -12.81 -7.37
N ILE A 98 -3.38 -11.77 -6.89
CA ILE A 98 -3.96 -10.77 -5.99
C ILE A 98 -3.96 -9.44 -6.73
N THR A 99 -5.15 -8.89 -6.95
CA THR A 99 -5.33 -7.53 -7.46
C THR A 99 -5.75 -6.64 -6.30
N ILE A 100 -5.10 -5.50 -6.14
CA ILE A 100 -5.42 -4.46 -5.16
C ILE A 100 -5.84 -3.21 -5.94
N ASN A 101 -7.13 -2.91 -5.93
CA ASN A 101 -7.73 -1.81 -6.67
C ASN A 101 -7.69 -0.49 -5.87
N ASN A 102 -8.14 0.61 -6.48
CA ASN A 102 -8.37 1.90 -5.81
C ASN A 102 -7.14 2.42 -5.04
N LEU A 103 -6.00 2.58 -5.72
CA LEU A 103 -4.74 3.07 -5.13
C LEU A 103 -4.36 4.50 -5.57
N LEU A 104 -5.35 5.26 -6.07
CA LEU A 104 -5.13 6.56 -6.73
C LEU A 104 -4.54 7.62 -5.79
N GLU A 105 -4.61 7.42 -4.48
CA GLU A 105 -3.98 8.28 -3.48
C GLU A 105 -2.44 8.17 -3.47
N TYR A 106 -1.86 7.14 -4.08
CA TYR A 106 -0.41 6.89 -4.13
C TYR A 106 0.18 7.25 -5.50
N ASP A 107 1.34 7.90 -5.50
CA ASP A 107 2.11 8.19 -6.72
C ASP A 107 2.72 6.91 -7.31
N LEU A 108 2.93 6.86 -8.62
CA LEU A 108 3.62 5.74 -9.28
C LEU A 108 5.14 5.88 -9.09
N THR A 109 5.61 5.50 -7.90
CA THR A 109 7.02 5.54 -7.51
C THR A 109 7.43 4.22 -6.84
N GLU A 110 8.72 3.87 -6.94
CA GLU A 110 9.20 2.56 -6.46
C GLU A 110 9.06 2.40 -4.94
N ASP A 111 9.24 3.48 -4.20
CA ASP A 111 9.09 3.51 -2.75
C ASP A 111 7.65 3.23 -2.29
N ASN A 112 6.65 3.33 -3.16
CA ASN A 112 5.28 2.93 -2.81
C ASN A 112 5.08 1.41 -2.77
N ILE A 113 6.10 0.59 -3.06
CA ILE A 113 6.04 -0.84 -2.71
C ILE A 113 5.84 -1.07 -1.20
N GLU A 114 6.24 -0.11 -0.36
CA GLU A 114 6.08 -0.17 1.10
C GLU A 114 4.62 -0.17 1.55
N ILE A 115 3.67 0.33 0.73
CA ILE A 115 2.24 0.28 1.05
C ILE A 115 1.71 -1.17 1.11
N LEU A 116 2.49 -2.12 0.57
CA LEU A 116 2.23 -3.55 0.55
C LEU A 116 2.86 -4.30 1.74
N GLY A 117 3.40 -3.59 2.73
CA GLY A 117 4.09 -4.17 3.89
C GLY A 117 5.48 -4.75 3.58
N LEU A 118 6.02 -4.41 2.41
CA LEU A 118 7.34 -4.83 1.95
C LEU A 118 8.38 -3.75 2.26
N GLN A 119 9.65 -4.13 2.34
CA GLN A 119 10.74 -3.14 2.38
C GLN A 119 10.96 -2.54 1.00
N PHE A 120 11.43 -1.30 0.94
CA PHE A 120 11.89 -0.70 -0.30
C PHE A 120 12.90 -1.59 -1.01
N THR A 121 12.72 -1.75 -2.32
CA THR A 121 13.67 -2.40 -3.21
C THR A 121 13.52 -1.86 -4.63
N THR A 122 14.60 -1.91 -5.41
CA THR A 122 14.62 -1.42 -6.79
C THR A 122 13.84 -2.37 -7.70
N SER A 123 13.06 -1.79 -8.61
CA SER A 123 12.34 -2.52 -9.66
C SER A 123 13.29 -3.01 -10.75
N TYR A 124 12.92 -4.10 -11.43
CA TYR A 124 13.67 -4.55 -12.62
C TYR A 124 13.18 -3.86 -13.89
N PHE A 125 12.01 -3.21 -13.83
CA PHE A 125 11.43 -2.43 -14.90
C PHE A 125 10.69 -1.24 -14.31
N ASN A 126 11.05 -0.04 -14.78
CA ASN A 126 10.43 1.21 -14.36
C ASN A 126 10.11 2.07 -15.59
N ASN A 127 8.82 2.21 -15.87
CA ASN A 127 8.29 3.24 -16.74
C ASN A 127 7.34 4.12 -15.91
N PRO A 128 7.80 5.27 -15.38
CA PRO A 128 7.06 6.05 -14.39
C PRO A 128 5.77 6.68 -14.94
N GLN A 129 5.50 6.57 -16.24
CA GLN A 129 4.23 7.00 -16.83
C GLN A 129 3.16 5.91 -16.83
N ASN A 130 3.55 4.63 -16.72
CA ASN A 130 2.65 3.51 -16.99
C ASN A 130 2.79 2.35 -15.99
N LEU A 131 4.01 1.89 -15.71
CA LEU A 131 4.20 0.59 -15.06
C LEU A 131 5.54 0.47 -14.36
N ILE A 132 5.51 0.01 -13.11
CA ILE A 132 6.68 -0.41 -12.35
C ILE A 132 6.54 -1.90 -12.02
N ARG A 133 7.62 -2.68 -12.18
CA ARG A 133 7.61 -4.13 -11.93
C ARG A 133 8.77 -4.61 -11.09
N TRP A 134 8.45 -5.49 -10.17
CA TRP A 134 9.41 -6.23 -9.37
C TRP A 134 9.26 -7.73 -9.57
N LYS A 135 10.34 -8.46 -9.29
CA LYS A 135 10.38 -9.91 -9.41
C LYS A 135 11.14 -10.52 -8.25
N ASN A 136 10.68 -11.68 -7.79
CA ASN A 136 11.36 -12.51 -6.78
C ASN A 136 11.66 -11.77 -5.46
N ILE A 137 10.66 -11.11 -4.87
CA ILE A 137 10.79 -10.43 -3.56
C ILE A 137 10.02 -11.24 -2.52
N GLU A 138 10.68 -11.66 -1.44
CA GLU A 138 10.05 -12.27 -0.26
C GLU A 138 9.00 -13.38 -0.61
N ASN A 139 9.35 -14.28 -1.54
CA ASN A 139 8.50 -15.37 -2.08
C ASN A 139 7.33 -14.94 -2.98
N ILE A 140 7.34 -13.69 -3.42
CA ILE A 140 6.43 -13.16 -4.43
C ILE A 140 7.16 -13.18 -5.77
N ASN A 141 6.58 -13.88 -6.75
CA ASN A 141 7.18 -14.01 -8.07
C ASN A 141 7.14 -12.68 -8.83
N GLU A 142 6.02 -11.95 -8.81
CA GLU A 142 5.88 -10.69 -9.54
C GLU A 142 4.98 -9.70 -8.78
N ILE A 143 5.37 -8.43 -8.80
CA ILE A 143 4.55 -7.29 -8.34
C ILE A 143 4.57 -6.25 -9.44
N ASN A 144 3.39 -5.77 -9.82
CA ASN A 144 3.20 -4.77 -10.86
C ASN A 144 2.32 -3.63 -10.34
N PHE A 145 2.77 -2.40 -10.47
CA PHE A 145 1.96 -1.21 -10.27
C PHE A 145 1.58 -0.60 -11.60
N PHE A 146 0.28 -0.50 -11.89
CA PHE A 146 -0.25 0.08 -13.11
C PHE A 146 -0.73 1.50 -12.87
N SER A 147 -0.33 2.42 -13.75
CA SER A 147 -0.74 3.82 -13.75
C SER A 147 -2.21 4.01 -14.15
N ASP A 148 -2.84 5.06 -13.64
CA ASP A 148 -4.09 5.60 -14.20
C ASP A 148 -3.85 6.57 -15.39
N GLY A 149 -2.58 6.86 -15.72
CA GLY A 149 -2.18 7.83 -16.73
C GLY A 149 -1.93 9.24 -16.18
N SER A 150 -2.26 9.51 -14.92
CA SER A 150 -1.96 10.78 -14.23
C SER A 150 -0.69 10.72 -13.37
N GLY A 151 0.01 9.58 -13.39
CA GLY A 151 1.17 9.32 -12.54
C GLY A 151 0.79 8.76 -11.16
N ARG A 152 -0.47 8.34 -10.97
CA ARG A 152 -0.96 7.66 -9.76
C ARG A 152 -1.10 6.17 -10.00
N ILE A 153 -1.05 5.39 -8.93
CA ILE A 153 -1.27 3.95 -9.01
C ILE A 153 -2.79 3.71 -9.15
N SER A 154 -3.23 3.14 -10.27
CA SER A 154 -4.62 2.70 -10.43
C SER A 154 -4.87 1.43 -9.60
N TYR A 155 -4.05 0.41 -9.83
CA TYR A 155 -4.09 -0.85 -9.12
C TYR A 155 -2.72 -1.52 -9.06
N ALA A 156 -2.56 -2.42 -8.10
CA ALA A 156 -1.43 -3.34 -8.01
C ALA A 156 -1.87 -4.75 -8.40
N TYR A 157 -1.04 -5.45 -9.15
CA TYR A 157 -1.21 -6.87 -9.45
C TYR A 157 -0.02 -7.65 -8.91
N ILE A 158 -0.31 -8.67 -8.14
CA ILE A 158 0.68 -9.51 -7.46
C ILE A 158 0.46 -10.95 -7.89
N LYS A 159 1.55 -11.60 -8.31
CA LYS A 159 1.57 -13.03 -8.60
C LYS A 159 2.51 -13.71 -7.62
N VAL A 160 1.97 -14.58 -6.79
CA VAL A 160 2.75 -15.41 -5.87
C VAL A 160 3.36 -16.58 -6.65
N GLN A 161 4.40 -17.18 -6.09
CA GLN A 161 4.93 -18.44 -6.60
C GLN A 161 4.14 -19.58 -5.95
N THR A 162 3.01 -19.98 -6.52
CA THR A 162 2.39 -21.28 -6.16
C THR A 162 2.93 -22.39 -7.04
N GLU A 163 3.43 -23.42 -6.37
CA GLU A 163 3.79 -24.73 -6.92
C GLU A 163 2.55 -25.59 -7.19
#